data_AF-A0A965YB90-F1
#
_entry.id   AF-A0A965YB90-F1
#
_cell.length_a   1.000
_cell.length_b   1.000
_cell.length_c   1.000
_cell.angle_alpha   90.00
_cell.angle_beta   90.00
_cell.angle_gamma   90.00
#
_symmetry.space_group_name_H-M   'P 1'
#
loop_
_entity.id
_entity.type
_entity.pdbx_description
1 polymer ?
#
loop_
_entity_poly.entity_id
_entity_poly.type
_entity_poly.pdbx_seq_one_letter_code
_entity_poly.pdbx_strand_id
1 'polypeptide(L)'
;MGVQVISYNMLRNLDSKKKIEKILDVVLKGDIAVVEGRLSPDEELSLTAKAMQNVSGKFPGIEIAFLDSDGAKSFIEKLKYNL
;
A
#
# COMPACT_ATOMS: atom_id res chain seq x y z
N MET A 1 -9.13 -13.52 7.99
CA MET A 1 -8.93 -12.83 6.72
C MET A 1 -10.20 -12.06 6.40
N GLY A 2 -10.24 -10.79 6.81
CA GLY A 2 -11.30 -9.84 6.49
C GLY A 2 -10.83 -8.80 5.47
N VAL A 3 -11.76 -7.96 5.03
CA VAL A 3 -11.47 -6.79 4.19
C VAL A 3 -11.78 -5.54 5.01
N GLN A 4 -10.82 -4.62 5.10
CA GLN A 4 -11.01 -3.32 5.76
C GLN A 4 -10.77 -2.19 4.76
N VAL A 5 -11.75 -1.30 4.64
CA VAL A 5 -11.67 -0.12 3.79
C VAL A 5 -11.18 1.07 4.61
N ILE A 6 -10.10 1.70 4.15
CA ILE A 6 -9.52 2.91 4.73
C ILE A 6 -9.86 4.08 3.81
N SER A 7 -10.78 4.93 4.26
CA SER A 7 -11.26 6.06 3.46
C SER A 7 -10.21 7.15 3.25
N TYR A 8 -10.28 7.84 2.11
CA TYR A 8 -9.36 8.92 1.75
C TYR A 8 -9.43 10.07 2.76
N ASN A 9 -10.63 10.39 3.24
CA ASN A 9 -10.84 11.45 4.23
C ASN A 9 -10.13 11.18 5.56
N MET A 10 -9.95 9.91 5.92
CA MET A 10 -9.16 9.54 7.10
C MET A 10 -7.67 9.77 6.85
N LEU A 11 -7.17 9.41 5.67
CA LEU A 11 -5.74 9.47 5.35
C LEU A 11 -5.25 10.88 5.00
N ARG A 12 -6.06 11.70 4.32
CA ARG A 12 -5.66 13.03 3.86
C ARG A 12 -5.24 13.98 4.99
N ASN A 13 -5.72 13.73 6.20
CA ASN A 13 -5.42 14.54 7.40
C ASN A 13 -4.23 13.98 8.21
N LEU A 14 -3.67 12.85 7.81
CA LEU A 14 -2.53 12.23 8.46
C LEU A 14 -1.24 12.57 7.72
N ASP A 15 -0.17 12.77 8.47
CA ASP A 15 1.17 12.74 7.91
C ASP A 15 1.51 11.33 7.40
N SER A 16 2.51 11.25 6.50
CA SER A 16 2.90 9.99 5.88
C SER A 16 3.21 8.89 6.90
N LYS A 17 3.89 9.21 8.01
CA LYS A 17 4.22 8.21 9.04
C LYS A 17 2.96 7.59 9.65
N LYS A 18 1.98 8.43 10.02
CA LYS A 18 0.72 7.97 10.61
C LYS A 18 -0.14 7.18 9.62
N LYS A 19 -0.14 7.57 8.33
CA LYS A 19 -0.83 6.76 7.29
C LYS A 19 -0.26 5.35 7.23
N ILE A 20 1.06 5.23 7.25
CA ILE A 20 1.76 3.95 7.14
C ILE A 20 1.49 3.07 8.36
N GLU A 21 1.57 3.64 9.56
CA GLU A 21 1.21 2.94 10.81
C GLU A 21 -0.24 2.42 10.76
N LYS A 22 -1.18 3.25 10.29
CA LYS A 22 -2.59 2.86 10.15
C LYS A 22 -2.79 1.68 9.21
N ILE A 23 -2.08 1.66 8.07
CA ILE A 23 -2.18 0.57 7.10
C ILE A 23 -1.54 -0.70 7.66
N LEU A 24 -0.37 -0.59 8.31
CA LEU A 24 0.32 -1.72 8.96
C LEU A 24 -0.57 -2.40 10.01
N ASP A 25 -1.27 -1.62 10.83
CA ASP A 25 -2.18 -2.14 11.86
C ASP A 25 -3.31 -3.02 11.30
N VAL A 26 -3.68 -2.81 10.03
CA VAL A 26 -4.69 -3.62 9.33
C VAL A 26 -4.03 -4.88 8.76
N VAL A 27 -2.98 -4.72 7.96
CA VAL A 27 -2.39 -5.86 7.22
C VAL A 27 -1.69 -6.86 8.13
N LEU A 28 -1.12 -6.43 9.26
CA LEU A 28 -0.48 -7.33 10.24
C LEU A 28 -1.48 -8.27 10.92
N LYS A 29 -2.78 -7.98 10.87
CA LYS A 29 -3.84 -8.87 11.36
C LYS A 29 -4.23 -9.95 10.34
N GLY A 30 -3.61 -9.94 9.15
CA GLY A 30 -3.96 -10.83 8.05
C GLY A 30 -5.23 -10.41 7.30
N ASP A 31 -5.54 -9.11 7.34
CA ASP A 31 -6.66 -8.51 6.62
C ASP A 31 -6.20 -7.81 5.34
N ILE A 32 -7.07 -7.78 4.34
CA ILE A 32 -6.87 -7.01 3.10
C ILE A 32 -7.25 -5.56 3.39
N ALA A 33 -6.30 -4.63 3.19
CA ALA A 33 -6.55 -3.20 3.30
C ALA A 33 -6.88 -2.62 1.92
N VAL A 34 -8.08 -2.07 1.75
CA VAL A 34 -8.47 -1.29 0.57
C VAL A 34 -8.36 0.18 0.91
N VAL A 35 -7.41 0.88 0.29
CA VAL A 35 -7.13 2.28 0.56
C VAL A 35 -7.69 3.14 -0.57
N GLU A 36 -8.52 4.13 -0.23
CA GLU A 36 -8.96 5.13 -1.20
C GLU A 36 -7.88 6.18 -1.44
N GLY A 37 -7.66 6.51 -2.72
CA GLY A 37 -6.55 7.36 -3.14
C GLY A 37 -5.25 6.57 -3.33
N ARG A 38 -4.14 7.28 -3.44
CA ARG A 38 -2.82 6.69 -3.73
C ARG A 38 -1.82 7.08 -2.67
N LEU A 39 -0.98 6.12 -2.27
CA LEU A 39 0.24 6.41 -1.52
C LEU A 39 1.24 7.09 -2.47
N SER A 40 1.98 8.06 -1.96
CA SER A 40 3.15 8.55 -2.71
C SER A 40 4.18 7.43 -2.85
N PRO A 41 5.11 7.50 -3.83
CA PRO A 41 6.20 6.53 -3.94
C PRO A 41 7.02 6.37 -2.65
N ASP A 42 7.25 7.47 -1.91
CA ASP A 42 7.96 7.44 -0.63
C ASP A 42 7.15 6.73 0.47
N GLU A 43 5.83 6.94 0.47
CA GLU A 43 4.91 6.23 1.37
C GLU A 43 4.91 4.73 1.05
N GLU A 44 4.81 4.34 -0.22
CA GLU A 44 4.86 2.94 -0.65
C GLU A 44 6.18 2.26 -0.25
N LEU A 45 7.31 2.94 -0.47
CA LEU A 45 8.63 2.46 -0.06
C LEU A 45 8.71 2.29 1.47
N SER A 46 8.20 3.27 2.23
CA SER A 46 8.17 3.22 3.69
C SER A 46 7.29 2.08 4.22
N LEU A 47 6.12 1.86 3.60
CA LEU A 47 5.21 0.78 3.93
C LEU A 47 5.89 -0.57 3.72
N THR A 48 6.51 -0.74 2.56
CA THR A 48 7.20 -1.97 2.18
C THR A 48 8.35 -2.26 3.12
N ALA A 49 9.20 -1.26 3.41
CA ALA A 49 10.32 -1.41 4.33
C ALA A 49 9.86 -1.82 5.74
N LYS A 50 8.80 -1.18 6.26
CA LYS A 50 8.23 -1.55 7.57
C LYS A 50 7.56 -2.91 7.55
N ALA A 51 6.88 -3.29 6.47
CA ALA A 51 6.28 -4.61 6.33
C ALA A 51 7.35 -5.71 6.35
N MET A 52 8.46 -5.52 5.62
CA MET A 52 9.60 -6.45 5.63
C MET A 52 10.18 -6.65 7.04
N GLN A 53 10.25 -5.59 7.85
CA GLN A 53 10.70 -5.68 9.25
C GLN A 53 9.76 -6.50 10.14
N ASN A 54 8.51 -6.69 9.73
CA ASN A 54 7.49 -7.44 10.47
C ASN A 54 7.23 -8.85 9.90
N VAL A 55 7.98 -9.26 8.86
CA VAL A 55 7.85 -10.60 8.27
C VAL A 55 8.12 -11.65 9.33
N SER A 56 7.19 -12.58 9.48
CA SER A 56 7.23 -13.66 10.45
C SER A 56 6.38 -14.84 9.98
N GLY A 57 6.39 -15.96 10.71
CA GLY A 57 5.53 -17.10 10.39
C GLY A 57 4.01 -16.79 10.39
N LYS A 58 3.59 -15.66 10.97
CA LYS A 58 2.19 -15.21 10.99
C LYS A 58 1.88 -14.12 9.95
N PHE A 59 2.90 -13.43 9.45
CA PHE A 59 2.77 -12.36 8.47
C PHE A 59 3.84 -12.56 7.38
N PRO A 60 3.47 -13.14 6.22
CA PRO A 60 4.45 -13.48 5.19
C PRO A 60 4.98 -12.25 4.44
N GLY A 61 4.27 -11.12 4.48
CA GLY A 61 4.63 -9.90 3.79
C GLY A 61 3.40 -9.11 3.35
N ILE A 62 3.62 -8.11 2.49
CA ILE A 62 2.57 -7.29 1.88
C ILE A 62 2.74 -7.27 0.37
N GLU A 63 1.63 -7.23 -0.34
CA GLU A 63 1.55 -6.90 -1.76
C GLU A 63 0.73 -5.62 -1.92
N ILE A 64 1.23 -4.69 -2.73
CA ILE A 64 0.59 -3.40 -2.95
C ILE A 64 0.16 -3.35 -4.42
N ALA A 65 -1.13 -3.10 -4.65
CA ALA A 65 -1.71 -2.97 -5.98
C ALA A 65 -2.56 -1.70 -6.06
N PHE A 66 -2.57 -1.07 -7.23
CA PHE A 66 -3.34 0.15 -7.50
C PHE A 66 -4.40 -0.13 -8.55
N LEU A 67 -5.61 0.38 -8.32
CA LEU A 67 -6.68 0.39 -9.31
C LEU A 67 -6.72 1.79 -9.93
N ASP A 68 -6.05 1.95 -11.08
CA ASP A 68 -6.13 3.18 -11.87
C ASP A 68 -7.31 3.07 -12.85
N SER A 69 -8.17 4.08 -12.93
CA SER A 69 -9.35 4.11 -13.82
C SER A 69 -9.04 4.51 -15.27
N ASP A 70 -7.79 4.88 -15.55
CA ASP A 70 -7.31 5.15 -16.89
C ASP A 70 -6.43 3.98 -17.34
N GLY A 71 -6.55 3.56 -18.61
CA GLY A 71 -5.68 2.59 -19.27
C GLY A 71 -4.22 3.05 -19.44
N ALA A 72 -3.68 3.74 -18.43
CA ALA A 72 -2.34 4.27 -18.37
C ALA A 72 -1.39 3.15 -17.97
N LYS A 73 -0.73 2.62 -18.99
CA LYS A 73 0.36 1.64 -18.95
C LYS A 73 1.17 1.69 -17.65
N SER A 74 1.25 0.54 -16.98
CA SER A 74 2.03 0.33 -15.75
C SER A 74 3.48 0.84 -15.93
N PHE A 75 4.14 1.30 -14.86
CA PHE A 75 5.54 1.76 -14.92
C PHE A 75 6.47 0.71 -15.56
N ILE A 76 6.14 -0.57 -15.41
CA ILE A 76 6.84 -1.70 -16.04
C ILE A 76 6.69 -1.69 -17.58
N GLU A 77 5.53 -1.28 -18.10
CA GLU A 77 5.31 -1.15 -19.54
C GLU A 77 6.06 0.06 -20.12
N LYS A 78 6.13 1.19 -19.39
CA LYS A 78 6.91 2.36 -19.85
C LYS A 78 8.40 2.07 -19.99
N LEU A 79 8.96 1.22 -19.13
CA LEU A 79 10.34 0.74 -19.25
C LEU A 79 10.56 -0.17 -20.46
N LYS A 80 9.56 -0.99 -20.81
CA LYS A 80 9.62 -1.92 -21.95
C LYS A 80 9.58 -1.21 -23.32
N TYR A 81 9.04 0.01 -23.37
CA TYR A 81 8.99 0.83 -24.59
C TYR A 81 10.17 1.80 -24.74
N ASN A 82 11.06 1.90 -23.74
CA ASN A 82 12.28 2.71 -23.77
C ASN A 82 13.57 1.85 -23.88
N LEU A 83 13.45 0.60 -24.30
CA LEU A 83 14.54 -0.34 -24.62
C LEU A 83 14.42 -0.81 -26.07
#